data_AF-A0A9W6NLH5-F1
#
_entry.id   AF-A0A9W6NLH5-F1
#
_cell.length_a   1.000
_cell.length_b   1.000
_cell.length_c   1.000
_cell.angle_alpha   90.00
_cell.angle_beta   90.00
_cell.angle_gamma   90.00
#
_symmetry.space_group_name_H-M   'P 1'
#
loop_
_entity.id
_entity.type
_entity.pdbx_description
1 polymer ?
#
loop_
_entity_poly.entity_id
_entity_poly.type
_entity_poly.pdbx_seq_one_letter_code
_entity_poly.pdbx_strand_id
1 'polypeptide(L)'
;MTVGVLSTSGIDRCVALLGEELTAYIAGAASVGEFHRWRTDRVRWSQFAVRIQGAVEVADTFARANRLGAAAGWLREVGAAGVAGRSPARLLREATGDTFKRVLDSAERFTRR
;
A
#
# COMPACT_ATOMS: atom_id res chain seq x y z
N MET A 1 -17.04 2.17 10.78
CA MET A 1 -16.46 2.11 9.41
C MET A 1 -16.44 0.65 8.99
N THR A 2 -17.36 0.25 8.13
CA THR A 2 -17.37 -1.09 7.54
C THR A 2 -16.15 -1.22 6.65
N VAL A 3 -15.19 -2.04 7.07
CA VAL A 3 -14.06 -2.45 6.22
C VAL A 3 -14.68 -3.19 5.04
N GLY A 4 -14.82 -2.50 3.91
CA GLY A 4 -15.30 -3.11 2.67
C GLY A 4 -14.40 -4.29 2.35
N VAL A 5 -14.99 -5.45 2.11
CA VAL A 5 -14.24 -6.63 1.68
C VAL A 5 -13.55 -6.26 0.38
N LEU A 6 -12.23 -6.14 0.40
CA LEU A 6 -11.43 -6.00 -0.81
C LEU A 6 -11.70 -7.21 -1.69
N SER A 7 -12.33 -6.96 -2.84
CA SER A 7 -12.46 -7.94 -3.90
C SER A 7 -11.09 -8.20 -4.53
N THR A 8 -10.97 -9.31 -5.24
CA THR A 8 -9.78 -9.64 -6.05
C THR A 8 -9.35 -8.46 -6.93
N SER A 9 -10.32 -7.68 -7.43
CA SER A 9 -10.09 -6.46 -8.21
C SER A 9 -9.29 -5.37 -7.49
N GLY A 10 -9.34 -5.27 -6.16
CA GLY A 10 -8.54 -4.29 -5.42
C GLY A 10 -7.07 -4.71 -5.28
N ILE A 11 -6.82 -6.02 -5.17
CA ILE A 11 -5.46 -6.57 -5.22
C ILE A 11 -4.89 -6.39 -6.63
N ASP A 12 -5.65 -6.76 -7.66
CA ASP A 12 -5.24 -6.60 -9.06
C ASP A 12 -4.94 -5.15 -9.41
N ARG A 13 -5.78 -4.23 -8.95
CA ARG A 13 -5.55 -2.80 -9.09
C ARG A 13 -4.26 -2.36 -8.39
N CYS A 14 -4.00 -2.81 -7.17
CA CYS A 14 -2.78 -2.49 -6.45
C CYS A 14 -1.53 -2.99 -7.20
N VAL A 15 -1.57 -4.22 -7.70
CA VAL A 15 -0.50 -4.80 -8.53
C VAL A 15 -0.29 -3.96 -9.80
N ALA A 16 -1.37 -3.58 -10.49
CA ALA A 16 -1.29 -2.77 -11.71
C ALA A 16 -0.69 -1.38 -11.47
N LEU A 17 -1.01 -0.75 -10.32
CA LEU A 17 -0.55 0.61 -10.00
C LEU A 17 0.88 0.65 -9.45
N LEU A 18 1.28 -0.35 -8.65
CA LEU A 18 2.49 -0.30 -7.83
C LEU A 18 3.54 -1.36 -8.18
N GLY A 19 3.15 -2.37 -8.96
CA GLY A 19 3.96 -3.53 -9.28
C GLY A 19 3.84 -4.63 -8.23
N GLU A 20 3.94 -5.87 -8.68
CA GLU A 20 3.66 -7.07 -7.89
C GLU A 20 4.56 -7.23 -6.67
N GLU A 21 5.86 -6.96 -6.79
CA GLU A 21 6.81 -7.08 -5.68
C GLU A 21 6.47 -6.13 -4.52
N LEU A 22 6.10 -4.88 -4.84
CA LEU A 22 5.74 -3.90 -3.82
C LEU A 22 4.41 -4.24 -3.17
N THR A 23 3.43 -4.70 -3.96
CA THR A 23 2.15 -5.18 -3.45
C THR A 23 2.34 -6.38 -2.51
N ALA A 24 3.14 -7.37 -2.90
CA ALA A 24 3.46 -8.54 -2.08
C ALA A 24 4.16 -8.13 -0.78
N TYR A 25 5.12 -7.20 -0.87
CA TYR A 25 5.80 -6.67 0.31
C TYR A 25 4.83 -5.98 1.28
N ILE A 26 3.95 -5.10 0.78
CA ILE A 26 2.98 -4.37 1.62
C ILE A 26 1.94 -5.32 2.21
N ALA A 27 1.51 -6.36 1.48
CA ALA A 27 0.64 -7.39 2.02
C ALA A 27 1.25 -8.10 3.24
N GLY A 28 2.58 -8.10 3.36
CA GLY A 28 3.32 -8.76 4.43
C GLY A 28 3.90 -10.10 4.02
N ALA A 29 3.80 -10.48 2.73
CA ALA A 29 4.43 -11.69 2.23
C ALA A 29 5.96 -11.57 2.28
N ALA A 30 6.63 -12.70 2.48
CA ALA A 30 8.09 -12.82 2.39
C ALA A 30 8.57 -12.98 0.93
N SER A 31 7.67 -13.35 0.02
CA SER A 31 7.95 -13.50 -1.41
C SER A 31 6.70 -13.30 -2.27
N VAL A 32 6.89 -13.04 -3.56
CA VAL A 32 5.80 -13.00 -4.56
C VAL A 32 5.08 -14.35 -4.65
N GLY A 33 5.80 -15.47 -4.57
CA GLY A 33 5.20 -16.82 -4.57
C GLY A 33 4.29 -17.07 -3.36
N GLU A 34 4.65 -16.58 -2.19
CA GLU A 34 3.76 -16.60 -1.02
C GLU A 34 2.52 -15.73 -1.24
N PHE A 35 2.70 -14.51 -1.76
CA PHE A 35 1.60 -13.63 -2.09
C PHE A 35 0.60 -14.26 -3.07
N HIS A 36 1.06 -14.95 -4.12
CA HIS A 36 0.16 -15.67 -5.03
C HIS A 36 -0.66 -16.76 -4.33
N ARG A 37 -0.05 -17.52 -3.42
CA ARG A 37 -0.78 -18.52 -2.63
C ARG A 37 -1.83 -17.87 -1.74
N TRP A 38 -1.53 -16.70 -1.18
CA TRP A 38 -2.51 -15.97 -0.37
C TRP A 38 -3.64 -15.41 -1.22
N ARG A 39 -3.38 -15.02 -2.47
CA ARG A 39 -4.42 -14.56 -3.40
C ARG A 39 -5.48 -15.62 -3.69
N THR A 40 -5.22 -16.90 -3.47
CA THR A 40 -6.24 -17.95 -3.60
C THR A 40 -6.86 -18.38 -2.26
N ASP A 41 -6.33 -17.88 -1.14
CA ASP A 41 -6.79 -18.18 0.23
C ASP A 41 -7.59 -17.02 0.84
N ARG A 42 -8.92 -17.16 0.84
CA ARG A 42 -9.85 -16.15 1.38
C ARG A 42 -9.67 -15.85 2.87
N VAL A 43 -9.15 -16.79 3.66
CA VAL A 43 -8.93 -16.54 5.10
C VAL A 43 -7.77 -15.58 5.29
N ARG A 44 -6.72 -15.71 4.46
CA ARG A 44 -5.58 -14.80 4.51
C ARG A 44 -5.90 -13.42 3.95
N TRP A 45 -6.86 -13.29 3.02
CA TRP A 45 -7.23 -12.00 2.45
C TRP A 45 -7.57 -10.96 3.51
N SER A 46 -8.38 -11.32 4.51
CA SER A 46 -8.79 -10.39 5.57
C SER A 46 -7.59 -9.86 6.37
N GLN A 47 -6.50 -10.61 6.46
CA GLN A 47 -5.31 -10.26 7.23
C GLN A 47 -4.45 -9.19 6.58
N PHE A 48 -4.48 -9.06 5.25
CA PHE A 48 -3.67 -8.09 4.51
C PHE A 48 -4.48 -7.10 3.66
N ALA A 49 -5.79 -7.30 3.53
CA ALA A 49 -6.70 -6.43 2.79
C ALA A 49 -6.51 -4.95 3.20
N VAL A 50 -6.55 -4.63 4.48
CA VAL A 50 -6.42 -3.24 4.96
C VAL A 50 -5.10 -2.60 4.48
N ARG A 51 -4.00 -3.34 4.41
CA ARG A 51 -2.70 -2.85 3.91
C ARG A 51 -2.74 -2.54 2.43
N ILE A 52 -3.37 -3.43 1.66
CA ILE A 52 -3.58 -3.24 0.21
C ILE A 52 -4.49 -2.05 -0.05
N GLN A 53 -5.55 -1.87 0.74
CA GLN A 53 -6.43 -0.72 0.63
C GLN A 53 -5.66 0.59 0.84
N GLY A 54 -4.85 0.67 1.90
CA GLY A 54 -4.00 1.83 2.15
C GLY A 54 -3.02 2.12 1.01
N ALA A 55 -2.43 1.08 0.41
CA ALA A 55 -1.55 1.25 -0.75
C ALA A 55 -2.29 1.78 -1.99
N VAL A 56 -3.51 1.31 -2.24
CA VAL A 56 -4.37 1.83 -3.32
C VAL A 56 -4.74 3.29 -3.07
N GLU A 57 -5.10 3.65 -1.84
CA GLU A 57 -5.42 5.04 -1.49
C GLU A 57 -4.24 5.99 -1.66
N VAL A 58 -3.02 5.54 -1.33
CA VAL A 58 -1.79 6.28 -1.63
C VAL A 58 -1.63 6.45 -3.14
N ALA A 59 -1.75 5.37 -3.92
CA ALA A 59 -1.64 5.44 -5.38
C ALA A 59 -2.68 6.41 -5.98
N ASP A 60 -3.90 6.40 -5.46
CA ASP A 60 -4.97 7.31 -5.87
C ASP A 60 -4.68 8.77 -5.51
N THR A 61 -4.04 9.03 -4.37
CA THR A 61 -3.57 10.38 -4.01
C THR A 61 -2.53 10.89 -5.01
N PHE A 62 -1.59 10.05 -5.43
CA PHE A 62 -0.63 10.41 -6.48
C PHE A 62 -1.31 10.56 -7.84
N ALA A 63 -2.28 9.72 -8.18
CA ALA A 63 -3.04 9.80 -9.43
C ALA A 63 -3.85 11.10 -9.53
N ARG A 64 -4.55 11.49 -8.45
CA ARG A 64 -5.29 12.78 -8.38
C ARG A 64 -4.39 14.00 -8.59
N ALA A 65 -3.10 13.88 -8.26
CA ALA A 65 -2.09 14.92 -8.49
C ALA A 65 -1.36 14.78 -9.84
N ASN A 66 -1.81 13.90 -10.75
CA ASN A 66 -1.15 13.57 -12.02
C ASN A 66 0.32 13.10 -11.86
N ARG A 67 0.63 12.44 -10.74
CA ARG A 67 1.99 11.99 -10.36
C ARG A 67 2.05 10.50 -10.08
N LEU A 68 1.14 9.70 -10.62
CA LEU A 68 1.07 8.25 -10.36
C LEU A 68 2.42 7.53 -10.56
N GLY A 69 3.20 7.92 -11.58
CA GLY A 69 4.53 7.35 -11.83
C GLY A 69 5.54 7.53 -10.69
N ALA A 70 5.33 8.49 -9.78
CA ALA A 70 6.17 8.70 -8.60
C ALA A 70 5.74 7.87 -7.38
N ALA A 71 4.53 7.32 -7.37
CA ALA A 71 3.96 6.66 -6.19
C ALA A 71 4.80 5.47 -5.72
N ALA A 72 5.19 4.60 -6.64
CA ALA A 72 5.96 3.40 -6.33
C ALA A 72 7.39 3.73 -5.84
N GLY A 73 7.99 4.82 -6.35
CA GLY A 73 9.28 5.33 -5.87
C GLY A 73 9.17 5.90 -4.46
N TRP A 74 8.20 6.78 -4.24
CA TRP A 74 7.93 7.39 -2.94
C TRP A 74 7.63 6.36 -1.85
N LEU A 75 6.85 5.32 -2.16
CA LEU A 75 6.56 4.23 -1.22
C LEU A 75 7.81 3.49 -0.75
N ARG A 76 8.88 3.46 -1.57
CA ARG A 76 10.16 2.82 -1.23
C ARG A 76 11.14 3.77 -0.55
N GLU A 77 10.94 5.08 -0.69
CA GLU A 77 11.85 6.11 -0.16
C GLU A 77 11.83 6.15 1.37
N VAL A 78 13.01 6.00 1.98
CA VAL A 78 13.18 6.02 3.43
C VAL A 78 13.00 7.44 3.96
N GLY A 79 12.15 7.63 4.97
CA GLY A 79 11.90 8.94 5.57
C GLY A 79 10.80 9.75 4.89
N ALA A 80 10.30 9.32 3.72
CA ALA A 80 9.33 10.08 2.94
C ALA A 80 7.96 10.30 3.62
N ALA A 81 7.60 9.44 4.58
CA ALA A 81 6.41 9.60 5.42
C ALA A 81 6.65 10.45 6.70
N GLY A 82 7.82 11.09 6.82
CA GLY A 82 8.21 11.82 8.04
C GLY A 82 8.62 10.93 9.21
N VAL A 83 8.89 9.65 8.96
CA VAL A 83 9.38 8.69 9.96
C VAL A 83 10.80 8.24 9.58
N ALA A 84 11.78 8.65 10.38
CA ALA A 84 13.18 8.32 10.13
C ALA A 84 13.41 6.81 10.08
N GLY A 85 14.22 6.35 9.11
CA GLY A 85 14.60 4.94 8.96
C GLY A 85 13.48 4.01 8.49
N ARG A 86 12.29 4.53 8.12
CA ARG A 86 11.16 3.74 7.61
C ARG A 86 10.66 4.30 6.29
N SER A 87 10.41 3.43 5.33
CA SER A 87 9.70 3.81 4.09
C SER A 87 8.18 3.75 4.31
N PRO A 88 7.39 4.51 3.53
CA PRO A 88 5.93 4.41 3.60
C PRO A 88 5.41 2.98 3.38
N ALA A 89 6.00 2.21 2.46
CA ALA A 89 5.64 0.81 2.25
C ALA A 89 5.84 -0.05 3.51
N ARG A 90 6.92 0.20 4.26
CA ARG A 90 7.18 -0.51 5.51
C ARG A 90 6.14 -0.14 6.58
N LEU A 91 5.76 1.12 6.65
CA LEU A 91 4.71 1.59 7.55
C LEU A 91 3.35 0.95 7.20
N LEU A 92 3.01 0.84 5.92
CA LEU A 92 1.80 0.14 5.46
C LEU A 92 1.86 -1.36 5.77
N ARG A 93 3.02 -2.01 5.60
CA ARG A 93 3.23 -3.42 5.94
C ARG A 93 3.02 -3.69 7.43
N GLU A 94 3.54 -2.83 8.28
CA GLU A 94 3.48 -2.95 9.74
C GLU A 94 2.20 -2.36 10.33
N ALA A 95 1.28 -1.86 9.49
CA ALA A 95 0.25 -0.92 9.91
C ALA A 95 -0.62 -1.44 11.06
N THR A 96 -0.59 -0.68 12.15
CA THR A 96 -1.49 -0.74 13.30
C THR A 96 -2.02 0.67 13.58
N GLY A 97 -3.28 0.76 14.02
CA GLY A 97 -3.91 2.04 14.40
C GLY A 97 -3.82 3.13 13.31
N ASP A 98 -3.34 4.32 13.70
CA ASP A 98 -3.32 5.54 12.87
C ASP A 98 -2.22 5.60 11.79
N THR A 99 -1.47 4.50 11.60
CA THR A 99 -0.33 4.47 10.66
C THR A 99 -0.76 4.80 9.22
N PHE A 100 -1.91 4.28 8.79
CA PHE A 100 -2.48 4.55 7.45
C PHE A 100 -2.73 6.04 7.23
N LYS A 101 -3.40 6.69 8.18
CA LYS A 101 -3.72 8.11 8.10
C LYS A 101 -2.45 8.95 7.95
N ARG A 102 -1.41 8.66 8.75
CA ARG A 102 -0.13 9.38 8.65
C ARG A 102 0.53 9.23 7.29
N VAL A 103 0.52 8.02 6.72
CA VAL A 103 1.07 7.78 5.38
C VAL A 103 0.30 8.56 4.32
N LEU A 104 -1.03 8.56 4.38
CA LEU A 104 -1.88 9.33 3.46
C LEU A 104 -1.67 10.84 3.58
N ASP A 105 -1.67 11.38 4.80
CA ASP A 105 -1.41 12.80 5.06
C ASP A 105 -0.02 13.22 4.54
N SER A 106 0.96 12.31 4.58
CA SER A 106 2.30 12.56 4.03
C SER A 106 2.32 12.51 2.50
N ALA A 107 1.61 11.55 1.88
CA ALA A 107 1.46 11.48 0.43
C ALA A 107 0.78 12.74 -0.13
N GLU A 108 -0.27 13.23 0.54
CA GLU A 108 -0.94 14.48 0.16
C GLU A 108 0.00 15.69 0.24
N ARG A 109 0.79 15.78 1.30
CA ARG A 109 1.78 16.87 1.43
C ARG A 109 2.87 16.77 0.36
N PHE A 110 3.34 15.57 0.03
CA PHE A 110 4.36 15.37 -0.99
C PHE A 110 3.85 15.76 -2.38
N THR A 111 2.64 15.36 -2.73
CA THR A 111 2.06 15.57 -4.07
C THR A 111 1.72 17.03 -4.36
N ARG A 112 1.54 17.87 -3.32
CA ARG A 112 1.32 19.32 -3.43
C ARG A 112 2.60 20.16 -3.58
N ARG A 113 3.79 19.56 -3.42
CA ARG A 113 5.08 20.22 -3.65
C ARG A 113 5.46 20.15 -5.12
#